data_AF-A0A1S8XB02-F1
#
_entry.id   AF-A0A1S8XB02-F1
#
_cell.length_a   1.000
_cell.length_b   1.000
_cell.length_c   1.000
_cell.angle_alpha   90.00
_cell.angle_beta   90.00
_cell.angle_gamma   90.00
#
_symmetry.space_group_name_H-M   'P 1'
#
loop_
_entity.id
_entity.type
_entity.pdbx_description
1 polymer ?
#
loop_
_entity_poly.entity_id
_entity_poly.type
_entity_poly.pdbx_seq_one_letter_code
_entity_poly.pdbx_strand_id
1 'polypeptide(L)'
;MYIKYIQVLRSIEQCYDQFVHPQKRRLLKQLLEAIIGRLLEIKHEMVKLELSEYHYFDDILVDLKLTPNDVEIPIPKYFIFDNFRMLKDREHFLDQLLGGGEPTEGEVFNHTVCFIAATET
;
A
#
# COMPACT_ATOMS: atom_id res chain seq x y z
N MET A 1 -18.79 8.19 -4.20
CA MET A 1 -17.90 8.76 -3.16
C MET A 1 -16.69 7.87 -2.88
N TYR A 2 -16.86 6.55 -2.70
CA TYR A 2 -15.77 5.59 -2.43
C TYR A 2 -14.58 5.67 -3.41
N ILE A 3 -14.84 5.66 -4.72
CA ILE A 3 -13.80 5.72 -5.76
C ILE A 3 -12.92 6.97 -5.62
N LYS A 4 -13.50 8.12 -5.23
CA LYS A 4 -12.73 9.35 -5.02
C LYS A 4 -11.74 9.22 -3.85
N TYR A 5 -12.10 8.49 -2.79
CA TYR A 5 -11.17 8.23 -1.69
C TYR A 5 -10.00 7.34 -2.13
N ILE A 6 -10.23 6.37 -3.03
CA ILE A 6 -9.15 5.56 -3.60
C ILE A 6 -8.18 6.42 -4.41
N GLN A 7 -8.70 7.36 -5.21
CA GLN A 7 -7.84 8.29 -5.97
C GLN A 7 -6.98 9.17 -5.05
N VAL A 8 -7.57 9.68 -3.97
CA VAL A 8 -6.82 10.46 -2.96
C VAL A 8 -5.75 9.60 -2.28
N LEU A 9 -6.08 8.35 -1.92
CA LEU A 9 -5.13 7.41 -1.35
C LEU A 9 -3.91 7.23 -2.27
N ARG A 10 -4.14 6.95 -3.56
CA ARG A 10 -3.09 6.82 -4.57
C ARG A 10 -2.23 8.07 -4.68
N SER A 11 -2.86 9.24 -4.70
CA SER A 11 -2.15 10.52 -4.83
C SER A 11 -1.22 10.78 -3.63
N ILE A 12 -1.66 10.40 -2.43
CA ILE A 12 -0.87 10.58 -1.19
C ILE A 12 0.20 9.49 -1.05
N GLU A 13 -0.06 8.27 -1.53
CA GLU A 13 0.95 7.21 -1.59
C GLU A 13 2.10 7.61 -2.53
N GLN A 14 1.78 8.11 -3.74
CA GLN A 14 2.78 8.63 -4.68
C GLN A 14 3.55 9.82 -4.10
N CYS A 15 2.84 10.71 -3.40
CA CYS A 15 3.44 11.81 -2.67
C CYS A 15 4.42 11.26 -1.63
N TYR A 16 4.00 10.34 -0.76
CA TYR A 16 4.84 9.73 0.27
C TYR A 16 6.13 9.12 -0.29
N ASP A 17 6.08 8.48 -1.47
CA ASP A 17 7.23 7.90 -2.16
C ASP A 17 8.23 8.96 -2.66
N GLN A 18 7.74 10.10 -3.14
CA GLN A 18 8.57 11.19 -3.66
C GLN A 18 9.18 12.09 -2.57
N PHE A 19 8.73 11.99 -1.33
CA PHE A 19 9.15 12.87 -0.25
C PHE A 19 10.43 12.39 0.47
N VAL A 20 11.54 13.12 0.27
CA VAL A 20 12.86 12.80 0.84
C VAL A 20 13.05 13.31 2.29
N HIS A 21 12.35 14.39 2.69
CA HIS A 21 12.53 14.98 4.01
C HIS A 21 11.82 14.20 5.14
N PRO A 22 12.53 13.76 6.20
CA PRO A 22 11.99 12.87 7.22
C PRO A 22 10.90 13.52 8.09
N GLN A 23 10.96 14.84 8.36
CA GLN A 23 9.95 15.50 9.17
C GLN A 23 8.59 15.53 8.46
N LYS A 24 8.58 15.86 7.15
CA LYS A 24 7.36 15.90 6.33
C LYS A 24 6.82 14.50 6.04
N ARG A 25 7.71 13.51 5.91
CA ARG A 25 7.32 12.11 5.70
C ARG A 25 6.50 11.52 6.85
N ARG A 26 6.77 11.92 8.11
CA ARG A 26 5.96 11.52 9.27
C ARG A 26 4.52 12.03 9.20
N LEU A 27 4.33 13.28 8.78
CA LEU A 27 3.00 13.88 8.61
C LEU A 27 2.21 13.19 7.49
N LEU A 28 2.86 12.90 6.37
CA LEU A 28 2.24 12.16 5.27
C LEU A 28 1.82 10.74 5.68
N LYS A 29 2.63 10.06 6.51
CA LYS A 29 2.25 8.76 7.07
C LYS A 29 0.94 8.85 7.88
N GLN A 30 0.84 9.82 8.79
CA GLN A 30 -0.37 10.00 9.59
C GLN A 30 -1.60 10.32 8.73
N LEU A 31 -1.41 11.14 7.69
CA LEU A 31 -2.49 11.45 6.74
C LEU A 31 -2.91 10.20 5.96
N LEU A 32 -1.95 9.39 5.52
CA LEU A 32 -2.20 8.16 4.78
C LEU A 32 -2.98 7.15 5.64
N GLU A 33 -2.59 6.96 6.91
CA GLU A 33 -3.32 6.13 7.88
C GLU A 33 -4.76 6.62 8.10
N ALA A 34 -4.95 7.94 8.25
CA ALA A 34 -6.28 8.53 8.42
C ALA A 34 -7.20 8.29 7.21
N ILE A 35 -6.65 8.36 5.99
CA ILE A 35 -7.41 8.15 4.75
C ILE A 35 -7.75 6.68 4.55
N ILE A 36 -6.84 5.77 4.89
CA ILE A 36 -7.10 4.32 4.88
C ILE A 36 -8.23 3.99 5.88
N GLY A 37 -8.16 4.53 7.10
CA GLY A 37 -9.23 4.38 8.09
C GLY A 37 -10.58 4.85 7.55
N ARG A 38 -10.61 6.06 6.96
CA ARG A 38 -11.84 6.60 6.37
C ARG A 38 -12.36 5.79 5.18
N LEU A 39 -11.47 5.25 4.35
CA LEU A 39 -11.83 4.39 3.22
C LEU A 39 -12.51 3.10 3.71
N LEU A 40 -11.99 2.50 4.78
CA LEU A 40 -12.55 1.29 5.39
C LEU A 40 -13.93 1.55 6.02
N GLU A 41 -14.10 2.67 6.73
CA GLU A 41 -15.40 3.07 7.28
C GLU A 41 -16.47 3.20 6.18
N ILE A 42 -16.13 3.90 5.09
CA ILE A 42 -17.06 4.08 3.97
C ILE A 42 -17.39 2.75 3.33
N LYS A 43 -16.38 1.88 3.11
CA LYS A 43 -16.62 0.55 2.55
C LYS A 43 -17.52 -0.29 3.46
N HIS A 44 -17.33 -0.22 4.77
CA HIS A 44 -18.15 -0.92 5.75
C HIS A 44 -19.61 -0.45 5.70
N GLU A 45 -19.84 0.87 5.71
CA GLU A 45 -21.19 1.42 5.61
C GLU A 45 -21.88 1.09 4.28
N MET A 46 -21.14 1.08 3.16
CA MET A 46 -21.68 0.65 1.86
C MET A 46 -22.15 -0.81 1.88
N VAL A 47 -21.30 -1.72 2.38
CA VAL A 47 -21.65 -3.14 2.52
C VAL A 47 -22.86 -3.33 3.43
N LYS A 48 -22.97 -2.54 4.50
CA LYS A 48 -24.08 -2.61 5.45
C LYS A 48 -25.41 -2.13 4.84
N LEU A 49 -25.37 -1.11 3.99
CA LEU A 49 -26.57 -0.58 3.32
C LEU A 49 -27.05 -1.50 2.20
N GLU A 50 -26.13 -2.04 1.39
CA GLU A 50 -26.46 -2.84 0.22
C GLU A 50 -26.51 -4.36 0.50
N LEU A 51 -26.06 -4.78 1.70
CA LEU A 51 -25.95 -6.19 2.11
C LEU A 51 -25.16 -7.07 1.12
N SER A 52 -24.24 -6.44 0.38
CA SER A 52 -23.39 -7.07 -0.62
C SER A 52 -21.95 -6.63 -0.41
N GLU A 53 -21.00 -7.55 -0.55
CA GLU A 53 -19.58 -7.22 -0.55
C GLU A 53 -19.14 -6.61 -1.88
N TYR A 54 -19.77 -7.04 -2.97
CA TYR A 54 -19.44 -6.68 -4.35
C TYR A 54 -20.33 -5.52 -4.82
N HIS A 55 -19.68 -4.48 -5.35
CA HIS A 55 -20.33 -3.27 -5.85
C HIS A 55 -19.80 -2.98 -7.26
N TYR A 56 -20.69 -2.82 -8.23
CA TYR A 56 -20.33 -2.50 -9.61
C TYR A 56 -20.19 -1.00 -9.79
N PHE A 57 -19.05 -0.56 -10.30
CA PHE A 57 -18.72 0.87 -10.44
C PHE A 57 -18.50 1.31 -11.89
N ASP A 58 -18.76 0.44 -12.86
CA ASP A 58 -18.38 0.63 -14.27
C ASP A 58 -18.88 1.96 -14.84
N ASP A 59 -20.15 2.32 -14.58
CA ASP A 59 -20.74 3.59 -15.03
C ASP A 59 -19.96 4.79 -14.46
N ILE A 60 -19.60 4.74 -13.18
CA ILE A 60 -18.85 5.81 -12.50
C ILE A 60 -17.41 5.87 -13.03
N LEU A 61 -16.82 4.73 -13.38
CA LEU A 61 -15.48 4.69 -13.97
C LEU A 61 -15.47 5.32 -15.36
N VAL A 62 -16.48 5.05 -16.17
CA VAL A 62 -16.65 5.65 -17.50
C VAL A 62 -16.82 7.17 -17.37
N ASP A 63 -17.69 7.63 -16.47
CA ASP A 63 -17.92 9.06 -16.22
C ASP A 63 -16.65 9.80 -15.79
N LEU A 64 -15.84 9.16 -14.94
CA LEU A 64 -14.57 9.71 -14.45
C LEU A 64 -13.39 9.45 -15.38
N LYS A 65 -13.59 8.76 -16.52
CA LYS A 65 -12.55 8.34 -17.46
C LYS A 65 -11.40 7.58 -16.79
N LEU A 66 -11.73 6.72 -15.83
CA LEU A 66 -10.78 5.91 -15.08
C LEU A 66 -10.68 4.50 -15.64
N THR A 67 -9.50 3.92 -15.56
CA THR A 67 -9.29 2.50 -15.81
C THR A 67 -9.44 1.71 -14.52
N PRO A 68 -9.74 0.39 -14.56
CA PRO A 68 -9.78 -0.45 -13.37
C PRO A 68 -8.48 -0.39 -12.56
N ASN A 69 -7.34 -0.26 -13.25
CA ASN A 69 -6.03 -0.11 -12.64
C ASN A 69 -5.90 1.17 -11.79
N ASP A 70 -6.68 2.21 -12.06
CA ASP A 70 -6.66 3.48 -11.29
C ASP A 70 -7.45 3.40 -9.98
N VAL A 71 -8.27 2.34 -9.83
CA VAL A 71 -9.18 2.13 -8.70
C VAL A 71 -8.73 0.93 -7.84
N GLU A 72 -7.64 0.28 -8.24
CA GLU A 72 -6.99 -0.75 -7.43
C GLU A 72 -6.31 -0.09 -6.23
N ILE A 73 -6.55 -0.63 -5.03
CA ILE A 73 -6.00 -0.10 -3.78
C ILE A 73 -4.53 -0.52 -3.67
N PRO A 74 -3.56 0.41 -3.75
CA PRO A 74 -2.16 0.06 -3.60
C PRO A 74 -1.84 -0.29 -2.15
N ILE A 75 -0.93 -1.23 -1.93
CA ILE A 75 -0.38 -1.52 -0.60
C ILE A 75 0.64 -0.42 -0.26
N PRO A 76 0.42 0.39 0.80
CA PRO A 76 1.34 1.47 1.11
C PRO A 76 2.74 0.96 1.49
N LYS A 77 3.78 1.50 0.85
CA LYS A 77 5.17 1.03 1.04
C LYS A 77 5.71 1.18 2.46
N TYR A 78 5.17 2.10 3.26
CA TYR A 78 5.62 2.28 4.65
C TYR A 78 5.39 1.04 5.52
N PHE A 79 4.40 0.20 5.20
CA PHE A 79 4.20 -1.08 5.89
C PHE A 79 5.41 -1.99 5.77
N ILE A 80 6.10 -1.95 4.63
CA ILE A 80 7.31 -2.74 4.40
C ILE A 80 8.50 -2.10 5.11
N PHE A 81 8.68 -0.78 4.96
CA PHE A 81 9.82 -0.08 5.57
C PHE A 81 9.86 -0.16 7.09
N ASP A 82 8.73 0.06 7.75
CA ASP A 82 8.67 0.05 9.22
C ASP A 82 8.85 -1.37 9.79
N ASN A 83 8.37 -2.38 9.07
CA ASN A 83 8.45 -3.78 9.48
C ASN A 83 9.65 -4.51 8.87
N PHE A 84 10.54 -3.83 8.15
CA PHE A 84 11.57 -4.45 7.32
C PHE A 84 12.43 -5.45 8.10
N ARG A 85 12.81 -5.09 9.33
CA ARG A 85 13.61 -5.97 10.20
C ARG A 85 12.85 -7.22 10.61
N MET A 86 11.60 -7.07 11.04
CA MET A 86 10.74 -8.21 11.39
C MET A 86 10.46 -9.11 10.18
N LEU A 87 10.24 -8.51 9.00
CA LEU A 87 10.01 -9.25 7.77
C LEU A 87 11.25 -10.05 7.37
N LYS A 88 12.44 -9.46 7.44
CA LYS A 88 13.71 -10.13 7.17
C LYS A 88 14.01 -11.25 8.18
N ASP A 89 13.71 -11.04 9.46
CA ASP A 89 13.88 -12.07 10.49
C ASP A 89 12.94 -13.25 10.26
N ARG A 90 11.69 -12.98 9.84
CA ARG A 90 10.72 -14.02 9.46
C ARG A 90 11.11 -14.75 8.19
N GLU A 91 11.59 -14.04 7.18
CA GLU A 91 12.13 -14.61 5.95
C GLU A 91 13.29 -15.55 6.26
N HIS A 92 14.25 -15.10 7.10
CA HIS A 92 15.36 -15.95 7.53
C HIS A 92 14.91 -17.19 8.34
N PHE A 93 13.86 -17.06 9.15
CA PHE A 93 13.27 -18.20 9.86
C PHE A 93 12.57 -19.17 8.90
N LEU A 94 11.86 -18.65 7.89
CA LEU A 94 11.25 -19.44 6.85
C LEU A 94 12.29 -20.17 6.00
N ASP A 95 13.39 -19.52 5.62
CA ASP A 95 14.50 -20.17 4.90
C ASP A 95 15.13 -21.30 5.72
N GLN A 96 15.26 -21.13 7.04
CA GLN A 96 15.73 -22.19 7.93
C GLN A 96 14.76 -23.38 8.00
N LEU A 97 13.44 -23.13 7.95
CA LEU A 97 12.41 -24.18 7.93
C LEU A 97 12.29 -24.84 6.55
N LEU A 98 12.42 -24.06 5.48
CA LEU A 98 12.26 -24.47 4.08
C LEU A 98 13.55 -24.99 3.46
N GLY A 99 14.72 -24.82 4.09
CA GLY A 99 16.02 -25.36 3.67
C GLY A 99 16.13 -26.88 3.58
N GLY A 100 15.01 -27.59 3.62
CA GLY A 100 14.84 -28.98 3.14
C GLY A 100 14.20 -29.10 1.75
N GLY A 101 13.92 -27.99 1.05
CA GLY A 101 13.34 -27.95 -0.29
C GLY A 101 14.01 -26.86 -1.14
N GLU A 102 14.24 -27.18 -2.41
CA GLU A 102 15.10 -26.50 -3.38
C GLU A 102 14.90 -24.97 -3.49
N PRO A 103 15.96 -24.19 -3.82
CA PRO A 103 15.84 -22.76 -4.03
C PRO A 103 15.08 -22.49 -5.34
N THR A 104 13.83 -22.02 -5.24
CA THR A 104 13.16 -21.39 -6.37
C THR A 104 13.50 -19.91 -6.38
N GLU A 105 14.32 -19.53 -7.36
CA GLU A 105 14.53 -18.13 -7.75
C GLU A 105 13.16 -17.49 -8.05
N GLY A 106 12.69 -16.67 -7.13
CA GLY A 106 11.43 -15.92 -7.25
C GLY A 106 11.72 -14.45 -7.10
N GLU A 107 12.01 -13.79 -8.22
CA GLU A 107 12.02 -12.33 -8.34
C GLU A 107 10.70 -11.75 -7.86
N VAL A 108 10.69 -10.99 -6.76
CA VAL A 108 9.60 -10.05 -6.47
C VAL A 108 10.16 -8.75 -5.88
N PHE A 109 10.23 -7.75 -6.76
CA PHE A 109 10.15 -6.30 -6.53
C PHE A 109 11.37 -5.52 -5.99
N ASN A 110 12.22 -5.12 -6.94
CA ASN A 110 12.83 -3.76 -6.96
C ASN A 110 11.73 -2.70 -6.73
N HIS A 111 11.92 -1.60 -6.02
CA HIS A 111 13.04 -0.66 -6.03
C HIS A 111 12.97 0.20 -4.73
N THR A 112 14.07 0.84 -4.33
CA THR A 112 14.22 1.79 -3.18
C THR A 112 14.87 1.25 -1.89
N VAL A 113 15.60 0.13 -1.93
CA VAL A 113 16.47 -0.25 -0.79
C VAL A 113 17.88 0.38 -0.90
N CYS A 114 18.22 1.06 -2.00
CA CYS A 114 19.58 1.57 -2.22
C CYS A 114 19.87 2.95 -1.62
N PHE A 115 18.89 3.71 -1.10
CA PHE A 115 19.12 5.12 -0.71
C PHE A 115 19.38 5.38 0.78
N ILE A 116 19.18 4.41 1.67
CA ILE A 116 19.30 4.67 3.13
C ILE A 116 20.67 4.21 3.69
N ALA A 117 21.47 3.48 2.92
CA ALA A 117 22.81 3.06 3.37
C ALA A 117 23.90 4.16 3.25
N ALA A 118 23.57 5.37 2.78
CA ALA A 118 24.57 6.40 2.43
C ALA A 118 24.56 7.67 3.30
N THR A 119 23.76 7.75 4.38
CA THR A 119 23.76 8.94 5.26
C THR A 119 23.88 8.57 6.74
N GLU A 120 25.00 7.95 7.10
CA GLU A 120 25.53 7.98 8.47
C GLU A 120 27.04 8.26 8.40
N THR A 121 27.37 9.55 8.29
CA THR A 121 28.63 10.16 8.76
C THR A 121 28.31 11.57 9.25
#